data_AF-A0A6A5QTT3-F1
#
_entry.id   AF-A0A6A5QTT3-F1
#
_cell.length_a   1.000
_cell.length_b   1.000
_cell.length_c   1.000
_cell.angle_alpha   90.00
_cell.angle_beta   90.00
_cell.angle_gamma   90.00
#
_symmetry.space_group_name_H-M   'P 1'
#
loop_
_entity.id
_entity.type
_entity.pdbx_description
1 polymer ?
#
loop_
_entity_poly.entity_id
_entity_poly.type
_entity_poly.pdbx_seq_one_letter_code
_entity_poly.pdbx_strand_id
1 'polypeptide(L)'
;MDHAKKGDTALSASQYTEAIQHYTDALAVNPAAVKYYIGRSTAYQRTHKYADALADAELAVVLAHKRAKRELIKDAQFRRALALFFLGRYADADYVLTIVQELDEKDKMLPTWSAKVAAKLKDLPEEDERRNVTAKKVPDVEIPAAPATSTSTSASTSASKPTTSSADVATIKSADVAVPKPTVPTPTNKIKHDWYQSSDSVTVNILAKGAPKDTTTVEFEKDSLSVSFPIAGSESEFHFSADPLFASIDPSQSKFRVTPNKVELTLKKAAPGVKWHNLEGDRQVEALTDENKATIPSHVLTGKTAQEPAPAYPTSSKSGAKNWDKLAKEDLDDKDDMEGDETSHFFKQLYKGASPDQQRAMMKSYQESGGTVLSTDWGSISVKTVVPEPPEGMEAKKY
;
A
#
# COMPACT_ATOMS: atom_id res chain seq x y z
N MET A 1 19.62 -17.14 -0.04
CA MET A 1 19.22 -15.74 0.23
C MET A 1 18.34 -15.29 -0.93
N ASP A 2 17.22 -14.61 -0.67
CA ASP A 2 16.32 -14.14 -1.72
C ASP A 2 16.81 -12.77 -2.25
N HIS A 3 17.43 -12.76 -3.43
CA HIS A 3 17.97 -11.54 -4.02
C HIS A 3 16.87 -10.57 -4.48
N ALA A 4 15.69 -11.06 -4.85
CA ALA A 4 14.58 -10.19 -5.24
C ALA A 4 14.08 -9.35 -4.05
N LYS A 5 13.84 -10.00 -2.90
CA LYS A 5 13.45 -9.28 -1.66
C LYS A 5 14.52 -8.27 -1.22
N LYS A 6 15.80 -8.57 -1.43
CA LYS A 6 16.89 -7.61 -1.19
C LYS A 6 16.84 -6.43 -2.16
N GLY A 7 16.55 -6.66 -3.44
CA GLY A 7 16.31 -5.61 -4.43
C GLY A 7 15.18 -4.68 -4.01
N ASP A 8 14.03 -5.25 -3.62
CA ASP A 8 12.86 -4.48 -3.14
C ASP A 8 13.15 -3.68 -1.85
N THR A 9 13.93 -4.27 -0.93
CA THR A 9 14.38 -3.60 0.31
C THR A 9 15.35 -2.45 0.00
N ALA A 10 16.33 -2.66 -0.88
CA ALA A 10 17.27 -1.62 -1.29
C ALA A 10 16.59 -0.50 -2.09
N LEU A 11 15.61 -0.83 -2.95
CA LEU A 11 14.83 0.14 -3.72
C LEU A 11 14.01 1.06 -2.81
N SER A 12 13.34 0.49 -1.80
CA SER A 12 12.58 1.26 -0.80
C SER A 12 13.48 2.03 0.18
N ALA A 13 14.68 1.51 0.50
CA ALA A 13 15.72 2.24 1.23
C ALA A 13 16.45 3.33 0.41
N SER A 14 16.08 3.54 -0.87
CA SER A 14 16.76 4.43 -1.82
C SER A 14 18.23 4.07 -2.12
N GLN A 15 18.66 2.85 -1.80
CA GLN A 15 19.98 2.29 -2.11
C GLN A 15 19.99 1.77 -3.56
N TYR A 16 19.78 2.66 -4.53
CA TYR A 16 19.49 2.29 -5.93
C TYR A 16 20.59 1.45 -6.60
N THR A 17 21.86 1.66 -6.26
CA THR A 17 23.00 0.86 -6.77
C THR A 17 22.95 -0.59 -6.28
N GLU A 18 22.69 -0.80 -4.99
CA GLU A 18 22.50 -2.12 -4.39
C GLU A 18 21.24 -2.80 -4.93
N ALA A 19 20.16 -2.03 -5.16
CA ALA A 19 18.94 -2.53 -5.80
C ALA A 19 19.21 -3.03 -7.23
N ILE A 20 19.98 -2.28 -8.04
CA ILE A 20 20.39 -2.70 -9.39
C ILE A 20 21.17 -4.02 -9.34
N GLN A 21 22.13 -4.15 -8.42
CA GLN A 21 22.91 -5.38 -8.25
C GLN A 21 22.00 -6.55 -7.86
N HIS A 22 21.16 -6.40 -6.83
CA HIS A 22 20.30 -7.47 -6.34
C HIS A 22 19.20 -7.89 -7.31
N TYR A 23 18.62 -6.97 -8.08
CA TYR A 23 17.72 -7.36 -9.18
C TYR A 23 18.48 -8.04 -10.32
N THR A 24 19.74 -7.67 -10.58
CA THR A 24 20.58 -8.36 -11.59
C THR A 24 20.93 -9.78 -11.15
N ASP A 25 21.29 -9.99 -9.88
CA ASP A 25 21.47 -11.32 -9.28
C ASP A 25 20.17 -12.16 -9.41
N ALA A 26 19.01 -11.55 -9.10
CA ALA A 26 17.71 -12.23 -9.15
C ALA A 26 17.29 -12.58 -10.59
N LEU A 27 17.62 -11.73 -11.56
CA LEU A 27 17.37 -11.97 -12.99
C LEU A 27 18.31 -13.02 -13.59
N ALA A 28 19.55 -13.17 -13.08
CA ALA A 28 20.42 -14.28 -13.46
C ALA A 28 19.84 -15.65 -13.05
N VAL A 29 19.03 -15.70 -11.99
CA VAL A 29 18.30 -16.91 -11.54
C VAL A 29 16.93 -17.05 -12.23
N ASN A 30 16.25 -15.94 -12.55
CA ASN A 30 14.93 -15.95 -13.20
C ASN A 30 14.81 -14.87 -14.30
N PRO A 31 15.33 -15.12 -15.52
CA PRO A 31 15.31 -14.16 -16.63
C PRO A 31 13.90 -13.81 -17.16
N ALA A 32 12.84 -14.49 -16.71
CA ALA A 32 11.47 -14.20 -17.11
C ALA A 32 10.73 -13.26 -16.12
N ALA A 33 11.37 -12.85 -15.03
CA ALA A 33 10.71 -12.16 -13.92
C ALA A 33 10.45 -10.66 -14.18
N VAL A 34 9.36 -10.37 -14.88
CA VAL A 34 8.85 -9.01 -15.20
C VAL A 34 9.00 -7.99 -14.05
N LYS A 35 8.64 -8.37 -12.81
CA LYS A 35 8.72 -7.46 -11.64
C LYS A 35 10.16 -7.02 -11.32
N TYR A 36 11.16 -7.85 -11.57
CA TYR A 36 12.55 -7.51 -11.28
C TYR A 36 13.10 -6.53 -12.33
N TYR A 37 12.69 -6.66 -13.60
CA TYR A 37 12.94 -5.65 -14.63
C TYR A 37 12.24 -4.31 -14.31
N ILE A 38 10.98 -4.32 -13.84
CA ILE A 38 10.27 -3.11 -13.40
C ILE A 38 10.99 -2.43 -12.21
N GLY A 39 11.43 -3.21 -11.21
CA GLY A 39 12.20 -2.71 -10.07
C GLY A 39 13.57 -2.16 -10.47
N ARG A 40 14.30 -2.87 -11.34
CA ARG A 40 15.63 -2.47 -11.81
C ARG A 40 15.57 -1.26 -12.75
N SER A 41 14.60 -1.20 -13.67
CA SER A 41 14.27 0.00 -14.45
C SER A 41 14.02 1.22 -13.56
N THR A 42 13.27 1.04 -12.46
CA THR A 42 13.04 2.12 -11.48
C THR A 42 14.34 2.58 -10.81
N ALA A 43 15.23 1.67 -10.44
CA ALA A 43 16.54 2.02 -9.87
C ALA A 43 17.50 2.66 -10.89
N TYR A 44 17.48 2.21 -12.15
CA TYR A 44 18.21 2.87 -13.25
C TYR A 44 17.71 4.28 -13.51
N GLN A 45 16.39 4.49 -13.54
CA GLN A 45 15.78 5.82 -13.65
C GLN A 45 16.22 6.76 -12.50
N ARG A 46 16.29 6.23 -11.27
CA ARG A 46 16.74 6.96 -10.08
C ARG A 46 18.25 7.22 -10.03
N THR A 47 19.04 6.53 -10.86
CA THR A 47 20.49 6.74 -11.03
C THR A 47 20.83 7.43 -12.37
N HIS A 48 19.84 8.06 -13.01
CA HIS A 48 19.95 8.77 -14.30
C HIS A 48 20.38 7.90 -15.49
N LYS A 49 20.33 6.58 -15.35
CA LYS A 49 20.67 5.59 -16.39
C LYS A 49 19.45 5.31 -17.27
N TYR A 50 18.99 6.34 -17.98
CA TYR A 50 17.69 6.28 -18.67
C TYR A 50 17.65 5.29 -19.85
N ALA A 51 18.79 5.01 -20.49
CA ALA A 51 18.90 3.96 -21.52
C ALA A 51 18.74 2.56 -20.92
N ASP A 52 19.48 2.25 -19.85
CA ASP A 52 19.35 1.00 -19.08
C ASP A 52 17.90 0.82 -18.56
N ALA A 53 17.28 1.92 -18.09
CA ALA A 53 15.90 1.94 -17.62
C ALA A 53 14.87 1.66 -18.72
N LEU A 54 15.10 2.16 -19.94
CA LEU A 54 14.25 1.89 -21.10
C LEU A 54 14.35 0.42 -21.53
N ALA A 55 15.56 -0.11 -21.66
CA ALA A 55 15.78 -1.50 -22.07
C ALA A 55 15.10 -2.50 -21.12
N ASP A 56 15.23 -2.30 -19.81
CA ASP A 56 14.52 -3.11 -18.81
C ASP A 56 12.99 -2.96 -18.91
N ALA A 57 12.48 -1.75 -19.13
CA ALA A 57 11.04 -1.52 -19.26
C ALA A 57 10.46 -2.15 -20.53
N GLU A 58 11.16 -2.07 -21.66
CA GLU A 58 10.72 -2.69 -22.92
C GLU A 58 10.74 -4.21 -22.84
N LEU A 59 11.80 -4.80 -22.27
CA LEU A 59 11.87 -6.24 -22.01
C LEU A 59 10.78 -6.69 -21.01
N ALA A 60 10.46 -5.87 -20.00
CA ALA A 60 9.32 -6.13 -19.11
C ALA A 60 7.98 -6.15 -19.85
N VAL A 61 7.74 -5.26 -20.83
CA VAL A 61 6.53 -5.27 -21.67
C VAL A 61 6.43 -6.58 -22.46
N VAL A 62 7.50 -7.00 -23.15
CA VAL A 62 7.50 -8.25 -23.94
C VAL A 62 7.21 -9.47 -23.04
N LEU A 63 7.86 -9.55 -21.88
CA LEU A 63 7.65 -10.64 -20.92
C LEU A 63 6.26 -10.59 -20.25
N ALA A 64 5.67 -9.40 -20.08
CA ALA A 64 4.31 -9.26 -19.55
C ALA A 64 3.25 -9.71 -20.57
N HIS A 65 3.42 -9.35 -21.85
CA HIS A 65 2.57 -9.85 -22.95
C HIS A 65 2.67 -11.37 -23.09
N LYS A 66 3.87 -11.97 -23.05
CA LYS A 66 4.04 -13.44 -23.02
C LYS A 66 3.40 -14.14 -21.81
N ARG A 67 3.05 -13.40 -20.77
CA ARG A 67 2.34 -13.89 -19.56
C ARG A 67 0.85 -13.54 -19.53
N ALA A 68 0.35 -12.80 -20.52
CA ALA A 68 -1.04 -12.32 -20.62
C ALA A 68 -1.56 -11.56 -19.37
N LYS A 69 -0.70 -10.91 -18.58
CA LYS A 69 -1.10 -10.22 -17.33
C LYS A 69 -1.24 -8.71 -17.53
N ARG A 70 -2.48 -8.24 -17.70
CA ARG A 70 -2.85 -6.81 -17.92
C ARG A 70 -2.09 -5.86 -16.99
N GLU A 71 -2.12 -6.09 -15.68
CA GLU A 71 -1.42 -5.23 -14.70
C GLU A 71 0.09 -5.14 -14.92
N LEU A 72 0.74 -6.24 -15.27
CA LEU A 72 2.18 -6.23 -15.55
C LEU A 72 2.51 -5.55 -16.89
N ILE A 73 1.60 -5.58 -17.86
CA ILE A 73 1.74 -4.83 -19.11
C ILE A 73 1.58 -3.34 -18.81
N LYS A 74 0.57 -2.94 -18.04
CA LYS A 74 0.34 -1.57 -17.57
C LYS A 74 1.58 -1.01 -16.86
N ASP A 75 2.04 -1.70 -15.82
CA ASP A 75 3.21 -1.29 -15.03
C ASP A 75 4.46 -1.12 -15.92
N ALA A 76 4.71 -2.07 -16.83
CA ALA A 76 5.86 -2.04 -17.71
C ALA A 76 5.79 -0.92 -18.77
N GLN A 77 4.63 -0.72 -19.40
CA GLN A 77 4.42 0.40 -20.35
C GLN A 77 4.54 1.75 -19.64
N PHE A 78 4.03 1.88 -18.41
CA PHE A 78 4.18 3.11 -17.64
C PHE A 78 5.65 3.41 -17.30
N ARG A 79 6.45 2.39 -16.93
CA ARG A 79 7.92 2.53 -16.78
C ARG A 79 8.61 2.90 -18.08
N ARG A 80 8.15 2.37 -19.21
CA ARG A 80 8.67 2.68 -20.54
C ARG A 80 8.40 4.14 -20.92
N ALA A 81 7.17 4.63 -20.74
CA ALA A 81 6.83 6.05 -20.96
C ALA A 81 7.68 6.98 -20.08
N LEU A 82 7.88 6.63 -18.80
CA LEU A 82 8.78 7.34 -17.90
C LEU A 82 10.22 7.39 -18.47
N ALA A 83 10.78 6.25 -18.88
CA ALA A 83 12.14 6.21 -19.44
C ALA A 83 12.27 7.02 -20.74
N LEU A 84 11.28 6.95 -21.64
CA LEU A 84 11.22 7.74 -22.88
C LEU A 84 11.18 9.24 -22.61
N PHE A 85 10.38 9.69 -21.63
CA PHE A 85 10.31 11.09 -21.20
C PHE A 85 11.67 11.60 -20.69
N PHE A 86 12.38 10.82 -19.88
CA PHE A 86 13.72 11.21 -19.40
C PHE A 86 14.83 11.11 -20.46
N LEU A 87 14.61 10.36 -21.54
CA LEU A 87 15.45 10.38 -22.76
C LEU A 87 15.08 11.53 -23.72
N GLY A 88 14.06 12.33 -23.43
CA GLY A 88 13.58 13.41 -24.30
C GLY A 88 12.77 12.95 -25.51
N ARG A 89 12.40 11.66 -25.58
CA ARG A 89 11.56 11.09 -26.65
C ARG A 89 10.08 11.30 -26.31
N TYR A 90 9.65 12.56 -26.35
CA TYR A 90 8.36 12.96 -25.79
C TYR A 90 7.15 12.41 -26.56
N ALA A 91 7.20 12.32 -27.90
CA ALA A 91 6.09 11.74 -28.67
C ALA A 91 5.94 10.23 -28.44
N ASP A 92 7.07 9.51 -28.31
CA ASP A 92 7.07 8.10 -27.92
C ASP A 92 6.51 7.92 -26.50
N ALA A 93 6.85 8.82 -25.57
CA ALA A 93 6.30 8.79 -24.22
C ALA A 93 4.78 9.01 -24.22
N ASP A 94 4.26 9.95 -25.03
CA ASP A 94 2.83 10.23 -25.15
C ASP A 94 2.06 9.02 -25.72
N TYR A 95 2.56 8.44 -26.81
CA TYR A 95 2.00 7.24 -27.43
C TYR A 95 1.99 6.04 -26.45
N VAL A 96 3.01 5.88 -25.62
CA VAL A 96 3.01 4.83 -24.60
C VAL A 96 2.06 5.16 -23.42
N LEU A 97 1.87 6.44 -23.06
CA LEU A 97 0.87 6.83 -22.06
C LEU A 97 -0.56 6.60 -22.54
N THR A 98 -0.89 6.81 -23.81
CA THR A 98 -2.23 6.48 -24.33
C THR A 98 -2.50 4.97 -24.29
N ILE A 99 -1.48 4.13 -24.56
CA ILE A 99 -1.58 2.66 -24.33
C ILE A 99 -1.80 2.33 -22.85
N VAL A 100 -1.16 3.03 -21.91
CA VAL A 100 -1.42 2.84 -20.47
C VAL A 100 -2.85 3.28 -20.10
N GLN A 101 -3.38 4.34 -20.72
CA GLN A 101 -4.76 4.79 -20.52
C GLN A 101 -5.79 3.78 -21.06
N GLU A 102 -5.56 3.17 -22.24
CA GLU A 102 -6.39 2.04 -22.71
C GLU A 102 -6.39 0.85 -21.72
N LEU A 103 -5.27 0.65 -21.02
CA LEU A 103 -5.11 -0.45 -20.06
C LEU A 103 -5.74 -0.13 -18.70
N ASP A 104 -5.73 1.12 -18.23
CA ASP A 104 -6.34 1.57 -16.98
C ASP A 104 -6.58 3.08 -16.97
N GLU A 105 -7.81 3.50 -17.27
CA GLU A 105 -8.24 4.90 -17.26
C GLU A 105 -8.19 5.56 -15.86
N LYS A 106 -8.05 4.77 -14.78
CA LYS A 106 -8.15 5.24 -13.39
C LYS A 106 -6.80 5.32 -12.68
N ASP A 107 -5.70 5.10 -13.40
CA ASP A 107 -4.35 5.29 -12.84
C ASP A 107 -4.14 6.76 -12.40
N LYS A 108 -3.83 6.93 -11.11
CA LYS A 108 -3.73 8.25 -10.46
C LYS A 108 -2.54 9.08 -10.93
N MET A 109 -1.55 8.44 -11.56
CA MET A 109 -0.32 9.07 -12.01
C MET A 109 -0.44 9.53 -13.48
N LEU A 110 -1.26 8.86 -14.30
CA LEU A 110 -1.47 9.19 -15.72
C LEU A 110 -1.67 10.70 -15.98
N PRO A 111 -2.65 11.40 -15.36
CA PRO A 111 -2.88 12.82 -15.63
C PRO A 111 -1.69 13.72 -15.30
N THR A 112 -0.88 13.33 -14.32
CA THR A 112 0.33 14.07 -13.92
C THR A 112 1.48 13.89 -14.92
N TRP A 113 1.55 12.75 -15.62
CA TRP A 113 2.60 12.48 -16.59
C TRP A 113 2.21 12.88 -18.01
N SER A 114 0.96 12.72 -18.44
CA SER A 114 0.48 13.25 -19.72
C SER A 114 0.61 14.77 -19.77
N ALA A 115 0.22 15.49 -18.71
CA ALA A 115 0.42 16.94 -18.62
C ALA A 115 1.89 17.36 -18.74
N LYS A 116 2.85 16.58 -18.19
CA LYS A 116 4.29 16.83 -18.32
C LYS A 116 4.81 16.56 -19.73
N VAL A 117 4.35 15.49 -20.36
CA VAL A 117 4.70 15.15 -21.75
C VAL A 117 4.16 16.20 -22.71
N ALA A 118 2.88 16.57 -22.60
CA ALA A 118 2.23 17.60 -23.41
C ALA A 118 2.91 18.98 -23.24
N ALA A 119 3.30 19.36 -22.02
CA ALA A 119 4.08 20.56 -21.78
C ALA A 119 5.43 20.52 -22.54
N LYS A 120 6.13 19.38 -22.53
CA LYS A 120 7.39 19.24 -23.28
C LYS A 120 7.23 19.15 -24.78
N LEU A 121 6.17 18.55 -25.30
CA LEU A 121 5.85 18.62 -26.74
C LEU A 121 5.56 20.05 -27.21
N LYS A 122 4.94 20.88 -26.34
CA LYS A 122 4.70 22.31 -26.60
C LYS A 122 5.98 23.16 -26.50
N ASP A 123 6.88 22.84 -25.58
CA ASP A 123 8.20 23.52 -25.45
C ASP A 123 9.12 23.24 -26.65
N LEU A 124 8.93 22.13 -27.38
CA LEU A 124 9.77 21.73 -28.51
C LEU A 124 9.29 22.34 -29.85
N PRO A 125 10.21 22.78 -30.73
CA PRO A 125 9.87 23.28 -32.06
C PRO A 125 9.31 22.16 -32.95
N GLU A 126 8.56 22.53 -33.98
CA GLU A 126 7.71 21.59 -34.71
C GLU A 126 8.48 20.58 -35.57
N GLU A 127 9.73 20.91 -35.95
CA GLU A 127 10.63 20.09 -36.76
C GLU A 127 11.61 19.22 -35.93
N ASP A 128 11.53 19.21 -34.59
CA ASP A 128 12.40 18.36 -33.75
C ASP A 128 12.01 16.87 -33.93
N GLU A 129 12.99 16.02 -34.27
CA GLU A 129 12.82 14.58 -34.45
C GLU A 129 12.13 13.88 -33.25
N ARG A 130 12.24 14.46 -32.05
CA ARG A 130 11.59 13.98 -30.81
C ARG A 130 10.06 14.10 -30.80
N ARG A 131 9.48 14.81 -31.78
CA ARG A 131 8.03 14.82 -32.05
C ARG A 131 7.56 13.62 -32.89
N ASN A 132 8.46 12.84 -33.48
CA ASN A 132 8.08 11.66 -34.26
C ASN A 132 7.82 10.45 -33.36
N VAL A 133 6.67 9.79 -33.53
CA VAL A 133 6.37 8.51 -32.87
C VAL A 133 7.06 7.38 -33.62
N THR A 134 7.99 6.72 -32.95
CA THR A 134 8.77 5.55 -33.42
C THR A 134 8.52 4.30 -32.56
N ALA A 135 7.97 4.48 -31.35
CA ALA A 135 7.63 3.40 -30.43
C ALA A 135 6.45 2.55 -30.94
N LYS A 136 6.63 1.23 -30.96
CA LYS A 136 5.58 0.25 -31.23
C LYS A 136 4.83 -0.14 -29.95
N LYS A 137 3.56 -0.54 -30.08
CA LYS A 137 2.71 -0.98 -28.96
C LYS A 137 3.31 -2.12 -28.15
N VAL A 138 3.95 -3.10 -28.80
CA VAL A 138 4.87 -4.05 -28.18
C VAL A 138 6.28 -3.76 -28.72
N PRO A 139 7.32 -3.66 -27.88
CA PRO A 139 8.70 -3.53 -28.35
C PRO A 139 9.20 -4.82 -29.02
N ASP A 140 9.95 -4.70 -30.11
CA ASP A 140 10.64 -5.83 -30.75
C ASP A 140 11.99 -6.10 -30.08
N VAL A 141 11.97 -6.32 -28.76
CA VAL A 141 13.17 -6.59 -27.95
C VAL A 141 13.35 -8.09 -27.74
N GLU A 142 14.51 -8.61 -28.16
CA GLU A 142 14.89 -10.00 -27.91
C GLU A 142 15.02 -10.26 -26.40
N ILE A 143 14.42 -11.35 -25.93
CA ILE A 143 14.53 -11.78 -24.53
C ILE A 143 15.88 -12.47 -24.35
N PRO A 144 16.74 -12.02 -23.42
CA PRO A 144 18.00 -12.68 -23.12
C PRO A 144 17.78 -14.13 -22.69
N ALA A 145 18.24 -15.06 -23.53
CA ALA A 145 18.32 -16.47 -23.15
C ALA A 145 19.38 -16.67 -22.05
N ALA A 146 19.16 -17.63 -21.16
CA ALA A 146 20.14 -18.00 -20.14
C ALA A 146 21.43 -18.53 -20.80
N PRO A 147 22.62 -18.31 -20.21
CA PRO A 147 23.89 -18.57 -20.88
C PRO A 147 24.19 -20.07 -21.02
N ALA A 148 23.96 -20.60 -22.22
CA ALA A 148 24.58 -21.83 -22.71
C ALA A 148 25.88 -21.50 -23.47
N THR A 149 26.91 -22.34 -23.31
CA THR A 149 28.27 -22.03 -23.77
C THR A 149 28.50 -22.23 -25.28
N SER A 150 28.82 -21.12 -25.95
CA SER A 150 29.86 -20.96 -26.98
C SER A 150 29.95 -21.90 -28.20
N THR A 151 29.69 -21.33 -29.39
CA THR A 151 30.51 -21.47 -30.63
C THR A 151 30.10 -20.33 -31.60
N SER A 152 30.84 -19.23 -31.71
CA SER A 152 32.08 -19.01 -32.50
C SER A 152 31.88 -18.85 -34.02
N THR A 153 32.08 -17.62 -34.51
CA THR A 153 32.73 -17.32 -35.80
C THR A 153 33.40 -15.95 -35.65
N SER A 154 34.60 -15.77 -36.23
CA SER A 154 35.52 -14.70 -35.85
C SER A 154 36.10 -13.93 -37.03
N ALA A 155 36.38 -12.65 -36.80
CA ALA A 155 37.40 -11.85 -37.49
C ALA A 155 38.01 -10.89 -36.44
N SER A 156 39.13 -11.23 -35.79
CA SER A 156 40.51 -10.87 -36.19
C SER A 156 40.75 -9.35 -36.17
N THR A 157 41.76 -8.81 -35.47
CA THR A 157 43.15 -9.30 -35.39
C THR A 157 43.89 -8.99 -34.08
N SER A 158 44.79 -9.91 -33.69
CA SER A 158 46.17 -9.74 -33.19
C SER A 158 46.55 -8.77 -32.05
N ALA A 159 47.60 -9.00 -31.25
CA ALA A 159 48.24 -10.22 -30.69
C ALA A 159 49.48 -9.81 -29.85
N SER A 160 49.55 -10.16 -28.56
CA SER A 160 50.84 -10.37 -27.83
C SER A 160 50.67 -10.93 -26.41
N LYS A 161 51.30 -12.08 -26.14
CA LYS A 161 51.73 -12.53 -24.79
C LYS A 161 52.89 -13.54 -24.97
N PRO A 162 53.96 -13.40 -24.18
CA PRO A 162 54.46 -14.50 -23.32
C PRO A 162 54.84 -13.96 -21.92
N THR A 163 55.08 -14.70 -20.82
CA THR A 163 54.98 -16.14 -20.49
C THR A 163 55.06 -16.32 -18.95
N THR A 164 54.19 -17.18 -18.37
CA THR A 164 54.48 -18.09 -17.21
C THR A 164 54.89 -17.42 -15.85
N SER A 165 54.78 -18.01 -14.64
CA SER A 165 54.64 -19.41 -14.23
C SER A 165 53.82 -19.63 -12.93
N SER A 166 53.34 -20.87 -12.77
CA SER A 166 53.03 -21.69 -11.57
C SER A 166 53.36 -21.20 -10.13
N ALA A 167 52.73 -21.67 -9.03
CA ALA A 167 51.49 -22.44 -8.70
C ALA A 167 51.49 -22.68 -7.13
N ASP A 168 50.72 -23.53 -6.40
CA ASP A 168 49.60 -24.47 -6.65
C ASP A 168 48.88 -24.92 -5.33
N VAL A 169 47.82 -25.74 -5.46
CA VAL A 169 47.38 -26.89 -4.59
C VAL A 169 46.71 -26.71 -3.19
N ALA A 170 45.60 -27.48 -3.04
CA ALA A 170 44.97 -28.10 -1.84
C ALA A 170 44.30 -27.31 -0.68
N THR A 171 42.96 -27.17 -0.79
CA THR A 171 41.92 -27.73 0.12
C THR A 171 42.29 -28.35 1.48
N ILE A 172 41.67 -27.87 2.58
CA ILE A 172 41.12 -28.66 3.72
C ILE A 172 39.81 -28.00 4.25
N LYS A 173 38.86 -28.78 4.79
CA LYS A 173 37.64 -28.33 5.51
C LYS A 173 37.84 -28.39 7.04
N SER A 174 37.12 -27.56 7.81
CA SER A 174 36.35 -27.97 9.02
C SER A 174 35.48 -26.82 9.56
N ALA A 175 34.71 -27.07 10.62
CA ALA A 175 33.55 -26.26 11.03
C ALA A 175 33.60 -25.74 12.48
N ASP A 176 32.69 -24.80 12.75
CA ASP A 176 32.11 -24.38 14.05
C ASP A 176 33.00 -23.78 15.16
N VAL A 177 32.58 -22.59 15.63
CA VAL A 177 32.08 -22.34 17.00
C VAL A 177 31.33 -20.99 16.97
N ALA A 178 30.15 -20.91 17.60
CA ALA A 178 29.37 -19.68 17.70
C ALA A 178 29.67 -18.88 18.99
N VAL A 179 29.78 -17.55 18.88
CA VAL A 179 29.84 -16.60 20.00
C VAL A 179 28.97 -15.36 19.66
N PRO A 180 28.09 -14.87 20.56
CA PRO A 180 27.21 -13.75 20.26
C PRO A 180 27.96 -12.42 20.13
N LYS A 181 27.54 -11.57 19.19
CA LYS A 181 28.09 -10.22 19.00
C LYS A 181 27.37 -9.19 19.88
N PRO A 182 28.07 -8.25 20.53
CA PRO A 182 27.46 -7.21 21.35
C PRO A 182 26.66 -6.21 20.49
N THR A 183 25.54 -5.72 21.03
CA THR A 183 24.67 -4.75 20.37
C THR A 183 25.20 -3.32 20.54
N VAL A 184 25.66 -2.71 19.45
CA VAL A 184 26.10 -1.30 19.43
C VAL A 184 24.88 -0.37 19.49
N PRO A 185 24.82 0.60 20.42
CA PRO A 185 23.70 1.54 20.54
C PRO A 185 23.65 2.52 19.36
N THR A 186 22.50 3.15 19.14
CA THR A 186 22.25 4.06 18.02
C THR A 186 22.17 5.52 18.50
N PRO A 187 22.92 6.47 17.91
CA PRO A 187 22.90 7.88 18.34
C PRO A 187 21.55 8.55 18.02
N THR A 188 21.21 9.57 18.83
CA THR A 188 20.01 10.42 18.75
C THR A 188 19.49 10.66 17.33
N ASN A 189 20.34 11.19 16.46
CA ASN A 189 20.05 11.58 15.06
C ASN A 189 19.68 10.41 14.11
N LYS A 190 19.46 9.19 14.63
CA LYS A 190 19.01 8.01 13.87
C LYS A 190 17.81 7.29 14.52
N ILE A 191 17.31 7.75 15.66
CA ILE A 191 16.08 7.21 16.27
C ILE A 191 14.89 7.71 15.45
N LYS A 192 14.22 6.78 14.74
CA LYS A 192 12.99 7.08 13.98
C LYS A 192 11.78 6.66 14.81
N HIS A 193 10.73 7.48 14.78
CA HIS A 193 9.38 7.02 15.13
C HIS A 193 8.61 6.65 13.86
N ASP A 194 7.63 5.76 14.01
CA ASP A 194 6.66 5.35 13.00
C ASP A 194 5.33 5.05 13.73
N TRP A 195 4.18 5.27 13.10
CA TRP A 195 2.89 5.01 13.75
C TRP A 195 1.86 4.44 12.76
N TYR A 196 1.01 3.55 13.28
CA TYR A 196 -0.11 2.99 12.55
C TYR A 196 -1.34 2.91 13.48
N GLN A 197 -2.49 2.56 12.92
CA GLN A 197 -3.74 2.46 13.68
C GLN A 197 -4.61 1.30 13.20
N SER A 198 -5.42 0.82 14.13
CA SER A 198 -6.58 -0.04 13.89
C SER A 198 -7.87 0.79 14.01
N SER A 199 -9.03 0.16 13.89
CA SER A 199 -10.32 0.76 14.26
C SER A 199 -10.37 1.21 15.73
N ASP A 200 -9.70 0.47 16.61
CA ASP A 200 -9.86 0.52 18.08
C ASP A 200 -8.61 1.02 18.84
N SER A 201 -7.45 1.06 18.19
CA SER A 201 -6.17 1.45 18.80
C SER A 201 -5.26 2.21 17.85
N VAL A 202 -4.26 2.89 18.41
CA VAL A 202 -3.12 3.49 17.70
C VAL A 202 -1.85 2.85 18.25
N THR A 203 -0.88 2.53 17.40
CA THR A 203 0.42 1.99 17.83
C THR A 203 1.56 2.85 17.30
N VAL A 204 2.35 3.41 18.21
CA VAL A 204 3.57 4.17 17.94
C VAL A 204 4.78 3.26 18.19
N ASN A 205 5.70 3.20 17.22
CA ASN A 205 6.97 2.47 17.29
C ASN A 205 8.13 3.47 17.33
N ILE A 206 8.92 3.47 18.41
CA ILE A 206 10.16 4.26 18.51
C ILE A 206 11.34 3.32 18.31
N LEU A 207 12.04 3.44 17.17
CA LEU A 207 13.09 2.51 16.71
C LEU A 207 14.46 2.81 17.35
N ALA A 208 14.52 2.70 18.68
CA ALA A 208 15.73 2.84 19.47
C ALA A 208 16.40 1.47 19.75
N LYS A 209 17.64 1.29 19.29
CA LYS A 209 18.46 0.10 19.60
C LYS A 209 19.20 0.31 20.91
N GLY A 210 19.00 -0.61 21.86
CA GLY A 210 19.57 -0.54 23.21
C GLY A 210 18.75 0.29 24.21
N ALA A 211 17.45 0.51 23.96
CA ALA A 211 16.56 1.16 24.93
C ALA A 211 16.46 0.32 26.22
N PRO A 212 16.82 0.87 27.40
CA PRO A 212 16.78 0.15 28.67
C PRO A 212 15.34 0.00 29.18
N LYS A 213 14.89 -1.25 29.34
CA LYS A 213 13.52 -1.57 29.78
C LYS A 213 13.17 -0.96 31.15
N ASP A 214 14.15 -0.91 32.05
CA ASP A 214 13.94 -0.63 33.47
C ASP A 214 14.09 0.87 33.82
N THR A 215 14.44 1.70 32.84
CA THR A 215 14.56 3.17 32.96
C THR A 215 13.89 3.90 31.78
N THR A 216 12.85 3.30 31.18
CA THR A 216 12.01 3.97 30.18
C THR A 216 10.75 4.51 30.86
N THR A 217 10.60 5.82 30.89
CA THR A 217 9.40 6.51 31.38
C THR A 217 8.37 6.59 30.24
N VAL A 218 7.12 6.24 30.54
CA VAL A 218 5.98 6.38 29.61
C VAL A 218 4.80 6.93 30.39
N GLU A 219 4.26 8.04 29.90
CA GLU A 219 3.12 8.74 30.48
C GLU A 219 2.01 8.77 29.42
N PHE A 220 0.89 8.13 29.74
CA PHE A 220 -0.33 8.18 28.94
C PHE A 220 -1.31 9.13 29.62
N GLU A 221 -1.58 10.28 29.00
CA GLU A 221 -2.68 11.16 29.41
C GLU A 221 -3.88 10.96 28.49
N LYS A 222 -5.02 11.59 28.83
CA LYS A 222 -6.25 11.43 28.04
C LYS A 222 -6.10 11.92 26.60
N ASP A 223 -5.36 13.00 26.40
CA ASP A 223 -5.22 13.68 25.11
C ASP A 223 -3.74 13.96 24.74
N SER A 224 -2.77 13.43 25.51
CA SER A 224 -1.32 13.63 25.31
C SER A 224 -0.52 12.34 25.57
N LEU A 225 0.63 12.19 24.90
CA LEU A 225 1.59 11.09 25.12
C LEU A 225 2.98 11.65 25.41
N SER A 226 3.63 11.16 26.47
CA SER A 226 5.03 11.45 26.81
C SER A 226 5.83 10.15 26.95
N VAL A 227 7.05 10.13 26.41
CA VAL A 227 8.00 9.02 26.49
C VAL A 227 9.42 9.58 26.67
N SER A 228 10.15 9.07 27.67
CA SER A 228 11.58 9.39 27.84
C SER A 228 12.40 8.15 28.18
N PHE A 229 13.65 8.08 27.71
CA PHE A 229 14.63 7.07 28.14
C PHE A 229 16.08 7.50 27.89
N PRO A 230 17.02 7.16 28.79
CA PRO A 230 18.43 7.45 28.59
C PRO A 230 19.03 6.57 27.46
N ILE A 231 19.86 7.17 26.61
CA ILE A 231 20.53 6.45 25.52
C ILE A 231 21.82 5.82 26.06
N ALA A 232 21.90 4.48 26.05
CA ALA A 232 23.11 3.77 26.43
C ALA A 232 24.33 4.25 25.60
N GLY A 233 25.33 4.83 26.27
CA GLY A 233 26.51 5.41 25.63
C GLY A 233 26.47 6.92 25.36
N SER A 234 25.48 7.64 25.92
CA SER A 234 25.42 9.10 25.94
C SER A 234 24.86 9.60 27.28
N GLU A 235 25.22 10.83 27.68
CA GLU A 235 24.57 11.53 28.80
C GLU A 235 23.22 12.15 28.39
N SER A 236 22.85 12.09 27.10
CA SER A 236 21.58 12.61 26.59
C SER A 236 20.44 11.61 26.71
N GLU A 237 19.32 12.08 27.27
CA GLU A 237 18.04 11.39 27.22
C GLU A 237 17.36 11.57 25.86
N PHE A 238 16.66 10.54 25.37
CA PHE A 238 15.72 10.68 24.27
C PHE A 238 14.34 11.01 24.83
N HIS A 239 13.73 12.10 24.37
CA HIS A 239 12.34 12.46 24.68
C HIS A 239 11.51 12.48 23.39
N PHE A 240 10.30 11.93 23.47
CA PHE A 240 9.28 11.99 22.44
C PHE A 240 7.95 12.32 23.11
N SER A 241 7.34 13.43 22.70
CA SER A 241 6.02 13.86 23.12
C SER A 241 5.13 14.07 21.90
N ALA A 242 3.83 13.82 22.08
CA ALA A 242 2.78 14.12 21.11
C ALA A 242 1.61 14.73 21.89
N ASP A 243 1.48 16.06 21.78
CA ASP A 243 0.48 16.88 22.45
C ASP A 243 0.10 18.04 21.50
N PRO A 244 -1.19 18.20 21.13
CA PRO A 244 -2.32 17.31 21.45
C PRO A 244 -2.32 16.07 20.55
N LEU A 245 -2.79 14.93 21.04
CA LEU A 245 -3.15 13.78 20.21
C LEU A 245 -4.40 14.08 19.36
N PHE A 246 -4.51 13.44 18.19
CA PHE A 246 -5.62 13.66 17.25
C PHE A 246 -7.01 13.39 17.84
N ALA A 247 -7.13 12.45 18.79
CA ALA A 247 -8.36 12.23 19.55
C ALA A 247 -8.05 11.60 20.92
N SER A 248 -8.99 11.71 21.87
CA SER A 248 -8.81 11.16 23.22
C SER A 248 -8.56 9.65 23.22
N ILE A 249 -7.66 9.22 24.10
CA ILE A 249 -7.34 7.83 24.40
C ILE A 249 -7.86 7.41 25.78
N ASP A 250 -7.83 6.12 26.09
CA ASP A 250 -7.96 5.60 27.45
C ASP A 250 -6.58 5.20 28.00
N PRO A 251 -6.00 5.98 28.93
CA PRO A 251 -4.74 5.63 29.59
C PRO A 251 -4.75 4.26 30.28
N SER A 252 -5.90 3.86 30.84
CA SER A 252 -6.05 2.62 31.63
C SER A 252 -5.97 1.35 30.79
N GLN A 253 -6.33 1.45 29.51
CA GLN A 253 -6.24 0.35 28.53
C GLN A 253 -4.99 0.46 27.65
N SER A 254 -4.29 1.60 27.68
CA SER A 254 -3.06 1.84 26.91
C SER A 254 -1.85 1.11 27.52
N LYS A 255 -0.94 0.64 26.68
CA LYS A 255 0.13 -0.31 27.07
C LYS A 255 1.42 -0.02 26.33
N PHE A 256 2.56 -0.15 26.99
CA PHE A 256 3.89 -0.03 26.38
C PHE A 256 4.68 -1.34 26.47
N ARG A 257 5.66 -1.50 25.57
CA ARG A 257 6.54 -2.68 25.51
C ARG A 257 7.92 -2.29 24.98
N VAL A 258 8.91 -2.25 25.86
CA VAL A 258 10.31 -2.05 25.48
C VAL A 258 10.91 -3.36 24.97
N THR A 259 11.53 -3.31 23.80
CA THR A 259 12.24 -4.41 23.13
C THR A 259 13.65 -3.89 22.76
N PRO A 260 14.73 -4.71 22.76
CA PRO A 260 16.10 -4.23 22.51
C PRO A 260 16.34 -3.47 21.18
N ASN A 261 15.39 -3.52 20.23
CA ASN A 261 15.42 -2.81 18.95
C ASN A 261 14.40 -1.67 18.80
N LYS A 262 13.39 -1.57 19.70
CA LYS A 262 12.33 -0.54 19.67
C LYS A 262 11.49 -0.50 20.94
N VAL A 263 10.90 0.66 21.24
CA VAL A 263 9.77 0.81 22.16
C VAL A 263 8.47 0.75 21.35
N GLU A 264 7.53 -0.12 21.73
CA GLU A 264 6.18 -0.19 21.16
C GLU A 264 5.19 0.43 22.16
N LEU A 265 4.34 1.35 21.71
CA LEU A 265 3.33 2.03 22.53
C LEU A 265 1.97 1.84 21.86
N THR A 266 1.04 1.14 22.52
CA THR A 266 -0.31 0.88 22.02
C THR A 266 -1.31 1.68 22.83
N LEU A 267 -1.81 2.76 22.23
CA LEU A 267 -2.82 3.65 22.79
C LEU A 267 -4.21 3.10 22.44
N LYS A 268 -5.08 2.96 23.44
CA LYS A 268 -6.49 2.57 23.23
C LYS A 268 -7.29 3.82 22.85
N LYS A 269 -8.04 3.80 21.73
CA LYS A 269 -8.91 4.93 21.37
C LYS A 269 -10.12 4.98 22.32
N ALA A 270 -10.46 6.17 22.84
CA ALA A 270 -11.65 6.34 23.67
C ALA A 270 -12.95 6.21 22.85
N ALA A 271 -12.89 6.55 21.56
CA ALA A 271 -13.97 6.36 20.59
C ALA A 271 -13.51 5.40 19.47
N PRO A 272 -13.96 4.14 19.47
CA PRO A 272 -13.70 3.20 18.37
C PRO A 272 -14.25 3.73 17.03
N GLY A 273 -13.56 3.42 15.94
CA GLY A 273 -13.94 3.83 14.59
C GLY A 273 -13.37 5.18 14.14
N VAL A 274 -12.94 6.06 15.06
CA VAL A 274 -12.28 7.34 14.71
C VAL A 274 -10.96 7.05 13.98
N LYS A 275 -10.87 7.45 12.71
CA LYS A 275 -9.66 7.36 11.90
C LYS A 275 -8.81 8.61 12.12
N TRP A 276 -7.60 8.41 12.63
CA TRP A 276 -6.64 9.49 12.87
C TRP A 276 -5.95 9.84 11.55
N HIS A 277 -5.86 11.12 11.19
CA HIS A 277 -5.16 11.52 9.95
C HIS A 277 -3.69 11.85 10.20
N ASN A 278 -3.39 12.37 11.38
CA ASN A 278 -2.05 12.55 11.95
C ASN A 278 -2.02 11.90 13.34
N LEU A 279 -0.84 11.75 13.95
CA LEU A 279 -0.74 11.34 15.37
C LEU A 279 -1.16 12.50 16.29
N GLU A 280 -0.67 13.70 15.98
CA GLU A 280 -1.03 14.97 16.62
C GLU A 280 -2.29 15.57 15.99
N GLY A 281 -3.07 16.33 16.77
CA GLY A 281 -4.25 17.07 16.34
C GLY A 281 -4.03 18.58 16.38
N ASP A 282 -4.52 19.30 15.37
CA ASP A 282 -4.57 20.76 15.40
C ASP A 282 -5.71 21.25 16.31
N ARG A 283 -5.48 21.16 17.61
CA ARG A 283 -6.36 21.68 18.66
C ARG A 283 -5.55 22.54 19.60
N GLN A 284 -5.63 23.85 19.42
CA GLN A 284 -5.04 24.79 20.37
C GLN A 284 -5.56 24.50 21.78
N VAL A 285 -4.64 24.26 22.72
CA VAL A 285 -4.96 24.16 24.13
C VAL A 285 -5.36 25.56 24.59
N GLU A 286 -6.66 25.77 24.86
CA GLU A 286 -7.13 26.93 25.61
C GLU A 286 -6.53 26.85 27.01
N ALA A 287 -5.39 27.52 27.20
CA ALA A 287 -4.63 27.44 28.43
C ALA A 287 -5.46 27.94 29.62
N LEU A 288 -5.57 27.12 30.66
CA LEU A 288 -6.20 27.47 31.91
C LEU A 288 -5.38 28.56 32.63
N THR A 289 -5.68 29.82 32.36
CA THR A 289 -5.23 30.94 33.19
C THR A 289 -6.08 30.99 34.46
N ASP A 290 -5.74 30.15 35.42
CA ASP A 290 -6.32 30.19 36.76
C ASP A 290 -5.71 31.37 37.53
N GLU A 291 -6.52 32.41 37.78
CA GLU A 291 -6.28 33.46 38.79
C GLU A 291 -7.60 34.19 39.09
N ASN A 292 -8.03 34.13 40.34
CA ASN A 292 -9.08 34.96 40.96
C ASN A 292 -10.57 34.79 40.58
N LYS A 293 -11.21 33.92 41.38
CA LYS A 293 -12.18 34.33 42.43
C LYS A 293 -13.67 34.11 42.16
N ALA A 294 -14.28 33.35 43.07
CA ALA A 294 -15.69 33.00 43.05
C ALA A 294 -16.64 34.19 43.28
N THR A 295 -17.74 34.20 42.53
CA THR A 295 -19.09 34.63 42.94
C THR A 295 -20.10 33.98 42.00
N ILE A 296 -21.22 33.49 42.51
CA ILE A 296 -22.32 32.90 41.70
C ILE A 296 -23.42 33.96 41.55
N PRO A 297 -23.71 34.49 40.35
CA PRO A 297 -24.88 35.33 40.11
C PRO A 297 -26.11 34.47 39.78
N SER A 298 -27.15 34.61 40.59
CA SER A 298 -28.40 33.86 40.48
C SER A 298 -29.23 34.24 39.24
N HIS A 299 -29.22 33.40 38.20
CA HIS A 299 -30.26 33.42 37.15
C HIS A 299 -30.78 32.03 36.72
N VAL A 300 -30.19 30.93 37.21
CA VAL A 300 -30.55 29.54 36.82
C VAL A 300 -31.83 29.03 37.52
N LEU A 301 -32.73 29.93 37.93
CA LEU A 301 -33.96 29.60 38.69
C LEU A 301 -35.20 30.39 38.23
N THR A 302 -35.37 30.56 36.92
CA THR A 302 -36.69 30.82 36.30
C THR A 302 -36.73 30.18 34.91
N GLY A 303 -37.45 29.08 34.76
CA GLY A 303 -37.55 28.37 33.48
C GLY A 303 -38.75 28.82 32.65
N LYS A 304 -38.62 28.76 31.32
CA LYS A 304 -39.73 28.42 30.41
C LYS A 304 -39.23 27.88 29.07
N THR A 305 -40.01 26.99 28.47
CA THR A 305 -39.84 26.53 27.10
C THR A 305 -40.17 27.63 26.09
N ALA A 306 -39.26 27.91 25.17
CA ALA A 306 -39.53 28.63 23.92
C ALA A 306 -38.51 28.20 22.86
N GLN A 307 -38.98 27.53 21.80
CA GLN A 307 -38.22 27.20 20.60
C GLN A 307 -38.69 28.15 19.50
N GLU A 308 -37.94 29.21 19.20
CA GLU A 308 -38.34 30.16 18.16
C GLU A 308 -37.98 29.66 16.75
N PRO A 309 -38.91 29.74 15.77
CA PRO A 309 -38.67 29.30 14.40
C PRO A 309 -38.06 30.41 13.53
N ALA A 310 -37.37 30.00 12.45
CA ALA A 310 -36.95 30.92 11.38
C ALA A 310 -38.16 31.59 10.69
N PRO A 311 -38.04 32.83 10.19
CA PRO A 311 -39.16 33.60 9.65
C PRO A 311 -39.73 33.00 8.36
N ALA A 312 -41.00 32.58 8.40
CA ALA A 312 -41.72 32.05 7.25
C ALA A 312 -42.29 33.18 6.37
N TYR A 313 -41.81 33.30 5.13
CA TYR A 313 -42.45 34.14 4.11
C TYR A 313 -43.68 33.45 3.52
N PRO A 314 -44.80 34.17 3.26
CA PRO A 314 -45.99 33.58 2.69
C PRO A 314 -45.84 33.34 1.18
N THR A 315 -45.97 32.09 0.74
CA THR A 315 -46.15 31.74 -0.68
C THR A 315 -47.22 30.67 -0.83
N SER A 316 -48.04 30.80 -1.88
CA SER A 316 -49.37 30.17 -1.95
C SER A 316 -49.39 28.86 -2.75
N SER A 317 -48.74 27.81 -2.24
CA SER A 317 -48.79 26.45 -2.82
C SER A 317 -49.60 25.49 -1.94
N LYS A 318 -50.52 24.73 -2.57
CA LYS A 318 -51.49 23.87 -1.86
C LYS A 318 -50.94 22.49 -1.46
N SER A 319 -49.61 22.34 -1.46
CA SER A 319 -48.86 21.17 -0.99
C SER A 319 -47.62 21.67 -0.25
N GLY A 320 -47.51 21.34 1.03
CA GLY A 320 -46.43 21.85 1.90
C GLY A 320 -45.02 21.39 1.52
N ALA A 321 -44.03 22.04 2.12
CA ALA A 321 -42.61 21.77 1.84
C ALA A 321 -42.23 20.30 2.07
N LYS A 322 -41.49 19.72 1.12
CA LYS A 322 -41.03 18.33 1.19
C LYS A 322 -39.66 18.26 1.86
N ASN A 323 -39.59 17.63 3.04
CA ASN A 323 -38.36 17.47 3.81
C ASN A 323 -37.40 16.46 3.13
N TRP A 324 -36.36 16.97 2.47
CA TRP A 324 -35.33 16.15 1.84
C TRP A 324 -34.38 15.47 2.84
N ASP A 325 -34.16 16.08 4.02
CA ASP A 325 -33.38 15.51 5.13
C ASP A 325 -33.82 14.13 5.60
N LYS A 326 -35.08 13.75 5.36
CA LYS A 326 -35.58 12.43 5.73
C LYS A 326 -35.17 11.34 4.74
N LEU A 327 -35.10 11.68 3.44
CA LEU A 327 -34.72 10.74 2.38
C LEU A 327 -33.22 10.42 2.42
N ALA A 328 -32.39 11.40 2.77
CA ALA A 328 -30.95 11.23 2.91
C ALA A 328 -30.52 10.28 4.04
N LYS A 329 -31.41 9.91 4.97
CA LYS A 329 -31.11 8.97 6.05
C LYS A 329 -31.44 7.51 5.73
N GLU A 330 -32.50 7.26 4.95
CA GLU A 330 -32.90 5.88 4.60
C GLU A 330 -31.91 5.20 3.63
N ASP A 331 -31.14 5.96 2.83
CA ASP A 331 -30.09 5.43 1.92
C ASP A 331 -28.69 5.24 2.57
N LEU A 332 -28.51 5.59 3.85
CA LEU A 332 -27.20 5.61 4.52
C LEU A 332 -27.00 4.53 5.59
N ASP A 333 -28.05 4.12 6.33
CA ASP A 333 -27.93 3.12 7.42
C ASP A 333 -27.77 1.66 6.93
N ASP A 334 -27.85 1.41 5.62
CA ASP A 334 -27.93 0.07 5.01
C ASP A 334 -26.60 -0.33 4.29
N LYS A 335 -25.44 0.05 4.87
CA LYS A 335 -24.09 -0.11 4.27
C LYS A 335 -23.04 -0.82 5.15
N ASP A 336 -23.46 -1.67 6.07
CA ASP A 336 -22.54 -2.58 6.76
C ASP A 336 -22.16 -3.82 5.91
N ASP A 337 -20.94 -4.32 6.15
CA ASP A 337 -20.36 -5.57 5.62
C ASP A 337 -20.37 -5.78 4.10
N MET A 338 -19.46 -5.09 3.40
CA MET A 338 -19.06 -5.38 2.01
C MET A 338 -17.60 -5.84 1.89
N GLU A 339 -17.18 -6.80 2.73
CA GLU A 339 -16.04 -7.68 2.42
C GLU A 339 -16.60 -9.05 1.98
N GLY A 340 -16.83 -9.19 0.67
CA GLY A 340 -17.37 -10.39 0.06
C GLY A 340 -17.30 -10.31 -1.46
N ASP A 341 -17.08 -11.46 -2.10
CA ASP A 341 -16.99 -11.60 -3.56
C ASP A 341 -18.26 -11.10 -4.29
N GLU A 342 -18.16 -10.79 -5.59
CA GLU A 342 -19.28 -10.29 -6.39
C GLU A 342 -20.49 -11.25 -6.38
N THR A 343 -20.21 -12.55 -6.27
CA THR A 343 -21.21 -13.61 -6.03
C THR A 343 -22.03 -13.37 -4.76
N SER A 344 -21.38 -13.05 -3.64
CA SER A 344 -22.03 -12.76 -2.35
C SER A 344 -22.94 -11.53 -2.42
N HIS A 345 -22.55 -10.50 -3.20
CA HIS A 345 -23.41 -9.34 -3.44
C HIS A 345 -24.69 -9.73 -4.20
N PHE A 346 -24.57 -10.59 -5.23
CA PHE A 346 -25.72 -11.11 -5.97
C PHE A 346 -26.68 -11.91 -5.07
N PHE A 347 -26.17 -12.82 -4.23
CA PHE A 347 -27.00 -13.59 -3.29
C PHE A 347 -27.66 -12.70 -2.22
N LYS A 348 -26.94 -11.71 -1.65
CA LYS A 348 -27.53 -10.73 -0.70
C LYS A 348 -28.72 -9.98 -1.33
N GLN A 349 -28.54 -9.46 -2.55
CA GLN A 349 -29.59 -8.72 -3.25
C GLN A 349 -30.81 -9.60 -3.58
N LEU A 350 -30.57 -10.83 -4.03
CA LEU A 350 -31.64 -11.77 -4.38
C LEU A 350 -32.44 -12.23 -3.14
N TYR A 351 -31.76 -12.44 -2.00
CA TYR A 351 -32.41 -12.78 -0.73
C TYR A 351 -33.23 -11.61 -0.15
N LYS A 352 -32.73 -10.36 -0.26
CA LYS A 352 -33.43 -9.14 0.22
C LYS A 352 -34.74 -8.88 -0.54
N GLY A 353 -34.84 -9.30 -1.80
CA GLY A 353 -36.07 -9.21 -2.62
C GLY A 353 -37.00 -10.43 -2.60
N ALA A 354 -36.60 -11.53 -1.94
CA ALA A 354 -37.34 -12.80 -1.96
C ALA A 354 -38.47 -12.86 -0.91
N SER A 355 -39.52 -13.65 -1.19
CA SER A 355 -40.58 -13.93 -0.21
C SER A 355 -40.07 -14.81 0.94
N PRO A 356 -40.74 -14.84 2.11
CA PRO A 356 -40.27 -15.62 3.27
C PRO A 356 -40.07 -17.12 2.99
N ASP A 357 -40.88 -17.73 2.12
CA ASP A 357 -40.72 -19.13 1.74
C ASP A 357 -39.62 -19.32 0.67
N GLN A 358 -39.40 -18.34 -0.22
CA GLN A 358 -38.24 -18.33 -1.13
C GLN A 358 -36.93 -18.17 -0.35
N GLN A 359 -36.88 -17.31 0.67
CA GLN A 359 -35.73 -17.17 1.57
C GLN A 359 -35.40 -18.49 2.29
N ARG A 360 -36.43 -19.21 2.77
CA ARG A 360 -36.28 -20.55 3.38
C ARG A 360 -35.79 -21.59 2.36
N ALA A 361 -36.32 -21.58 1.14
CA ALA A 361 -35.91 -22.43 0.04
C ALA A 361 -34.42 -22.24 -0.31
N MET A 362 -33.99 -20.98 -0.42
CA MET A 362 -32.61 -20.59 -0.70
C MET A 362 -31.66 -21.00 0.43
N MET A 363 -32.01 -20.71 1.68
CA MET A 363 -31.14 -21.05 2.82
C MET A 363 -31.04 -22.56 3.03
N LYS A 364 -32.13 -23.32 2.86
CA LYS A 364 -32.10 -24.79 2.93
C LYS A 364 -31.29 -25.41 1.78
N SER A 365 -31.52 -24.99 0.53
CA SER A 365 -30.78 -25.53 -0.63
C SER A 365 -29.29 -25.20 -0.57
N TYR A 366 -28.92 -23.97 -0.18
CA TYR A 366 -27.53 -23.58 0.02
C TYR A 366 -26.85 -24.43 1.11
N GLN A 367 -27.53 -24.67 2.24
CA GLN A 367 -26.96 -25.43 3.36
C GLN A 367 -26.87 -26.95 3.09
N GLU A 368 -27.83 -27.55 2.38
CA GLU A 368 -27.79 -28.97 2.01
C GLU A 368 -26.81 -29.27 0.87
N SER A 369 -26.69 -28.37 -0.12
CA SER A 369 -25.78 -28.53 -1.26
C SER A 369 -24.33 -28.11 -0.98
N GLY A 370 -24.01 -27.67 0.24
CA GLY A 370 -22.68 -27.13 0.58
C GLY A 370 -22.32 -25.86 -0.20
N GLY A 371 -23.32 -25.07 -0.59
CA GLY A 371 -23.15 -23.84 -1.37
C GLY A 371 -23.07 -24.02 -2.90
N THR A 372 -23.30 -25.23 -3.43
CA THR A 372 -23.21 -25.50 -4.88
C THR A 372 -24.53 -25.29 -5.64
N VAL A 373 -25.68 -25.47 -4.99
CA VAL A 373 -27.01 -25.41 -5.64
C VAL A 373 -27.94 -24.48 -4.86
N LEU A 374 -28.46 -23.47 -5.55
CA LEU A 374 -29.50 -22.57 -5.05
C LEU A 374 -30.84 -22.88 -5.75
N SER A 375 -31.92 -23.04 -5.00
CA SER A 375 -33.28 -23.05 -5.55
C SER A 375 -34.24 -22.24 -4.69
N THR A 376 -35.24 -21.63 -5.33
CA THR A 376 -36.19 -20.67 -4.75
C THR A 376 -37.57 -21.28 -4.48
N ASP A 377 -37.84 -22.52 -4.90
CA ASP A 377 -39.13 -23.18 -4.69
C ASP A 377 -39.17 -23.98 -3.38
N TRP A 378 -39.95 -23.49 -2.40
CA TRP A 378 -40.18 -24.19 -1.14
C TRP A 378 -40.99 -25.48 -1.32
N GLY A 379 -41.82 -25.59 -2.35
CA GLY A 379 -42.68 -26.76 -2.59
C GLY A 379 -41.87 -28.03 -2.86
N SER A 380 -40.84 -27.95 -3.71
CA SER A 380 -39.94 -29.08 -4.00
C SER A 380 -38.86 -29.31 -2.94
N ILE A 381 -38.23 -28.24 -2.42
CA ILE A 381 -37.09 -28.34 -1.49
C ILE A 381 -37.53 -28.71 -0.07
N SER A 382 -38.77 -28.38 0.36
CA SER A 382 -39.23 -28.75 1.70
C SER A 382 -39.19 -30.28 1.92
N VAL A 383 -39.56 -31.07 0.91
CA VAL A 383 -39.62 -32.54 0.96
C VAL A 383 -38.34 -33.23 0.46
N LYS A 384 -37.66 -32.67 -0.55
CA LYS A 384 -36.46 -33.29 -1.15
C LYS A 384 -35.17 -32.70 -0.55
N THR A 385 -34.22 -33.56 -0.22
CA THR A 385 -32.84 -33.16 0.11
C THR A 385 -32.09 -32.74 -1.16
N VAL A 386 -31.41 -31.60 -1.15
CA VAL A 386 -30.60 -31.14 -2.28
C VAL A 386 -29.23 -31.84 -2.28
N VAL A 387 -28.87 -32.49 -3.39
CA VAL A 387 -27.56 -33.13 -3.57
C VAL A 387 -26.56 -32.07 -4.06
N PRO A 388 -25.31 -32.03 -3.56
CA PRO A 388 -24.28 -31.15 -4.10
C PRO A 388 -23.93 -31.51 -5.56
N GLU A 389 -24.01 -30.53 -6.45
CA GLU A 389 -23.54 -30.64 -7.84
C GLU A 389 -22.32 -29.71 -8.01
N PRO A 390 -21.09 -30.20 -7.74
CA PRO A 390 -19.88 -29.38 -7.86
C PRO A 390 -19.57 -29.03 -9.32
N PRO A 391 -18.90 -27.88 -9.59
CA PRO A 391 -18.47 -27.51 -10.94
C PRO A 391 -17.61 -28.58 -11.63
N GLU A 392 -17.73 -28.66 -12.96
CA GLU A 392 -17.08 -29.68 -13.78
C GLU A 392 -15.56 -29.75 -13.53
N GLY A 393 -15.10 -30.88 -12.98
CA GLY A 393 -13.71 -31.10 -12.58
C GLY A 393 -13.42 -31.08 -11.07
N MET A 394 -14.42 -30.83 -10.20
CA MET A 394 -14.28 -30.97 -8.74
C MET A 394 -15.13 -32.12 -8.17
N GLU A 395 -14.52 -32.95 -7.31
CA GLU A 395 -15.23 -34.01 -6.56
C GLU A 395 -15.56 -33.54 -5.13
N ALA A 396 -16.84 -33.62 -4.75
CA ALA A 396 -17.29 -33.27 -3.41
C ALA A 396 -16.88 -34.33 -2.37
N LYS A 397 -15.77 -34.08 -1.66
CA LYS A 397 -15.31 -34.97 -0.58
C LYS A 397 -16.10 -34.74 0.71
N LYS A 398 -16.80 -35.78 1.15
CA LYS A 398 -17.47 -35.83 2.45
C LYS A 398 -16.43 -36.02 3.56
N TYR A 399 -16.47 -35.13 4.55
CA TYR A 399 -15.68 -35.15 5.78
C TYR A 399 -16.52 -35.64 6.97
#